data_AF-A0A954Y1G3-F1
#
_entry.id   AF-A0A954Y1G3-F1
#
_cell.length_a   1.000
_cell.length_b   1.000
_cell.length_c   1.000
_cell.angle_alpha   90.00
_cell.angle_beta   90.00
_cell.angle_gamma   90.00
#
_symmetry.space_group_name_H-M   'P 1'
#
loop_
_entity.id
_entity.type
_entity.pdbx_description
1 polymer ?
#
loop_
_entity_poly.entity_id
_entity_poly.type
_entity_poly.pdbx_seq_one_letter_code
_entity_poly.pdbx_strand_id
1 'polypeptide(L)'
;MHTIESHWEDEENNRRVAYSIEYARNGESVEIKGLTPKQVTFVCPESKSPQRTIGVWTDKGRELLSHQLRTSGHLAELQEQIESGLAV
;
A
#
# COMPACT_ATOMS: atom_id res chain seq x y z
N MET A 1 -8.28 17.11 0.08
CA MET A 1 -8.05 15.66 0.26
C MET A 1 -7.47 15.13 -1.02
N HIS A 2 -6.38 14.39 -0.92
CA HIS A 2 -5.69 13.80 -2.06
C HIS A 2 -5.74 12.29 -1.94
N THR A 3 -5.79 11.62 -3.08
CA THR A 3 -5.73 10.17 -3.15
C THR A 3 -4.60 9.79 -4.10
N ILE A 4 -3.74 8.87 -3.68
CA ILE A 4 -2.72 8.26 -4.54
C ILE A 4 -2.89 6.75 -4.55
N GLU A 5 -2.41 6.12 -5.61
CA GLU A 5 -2.26 4.68 -5.70
C GLU A 5 -0.80 4.32 -5.53
N SER A 6 -0.53 3.24 -4.80
CA SER A 6 0.81 2.73 -4.59
C SER A 6 0.75 1.22 -4.38
N HIS A 7 1.92 0.61 -4.27
CA HIS A 7 2.04 -0.81 -3.99
C HIS A 7 3.08 -1.06 -2.90
N TRP A 8 2.87 -2.17 -2.18
CA TRP A 8 3.78 -2.69 -1.17
C TRP A 8 4.21 -4.09 -1.59
N GLU A 9 5.53 -4.32 -1.66
CA GLU A 9 6.11 -5.64 -1.85
C GLU A 9 6.21 -6.34 -0.48
N ASP A 10 5.40 -7.36 -0.27
CA ASP A 10 5.43 -8.21 0.90
C ASP A 10 6.22 -9.48 0.53
N GLU A 11 7.54 -9.39 0.72
CA GLU A 11 8.47 -10.46 0.37
C GLU A 11 8.25 -11.72 1.22
N GLU A 12 7.86 -11.56 2.49
CA GLU A 12 7.58 -12.68 3.41
C GLU A 12 6.47 -13.57 2.87
N ASN A 13 5.43 -12.95 2.30
CA ASN A 13 4.28 -13.66 1.75
C ASN A 13 4.34 -13.82 0.21
N ASN A 14 5.45 -13.45 -0.43
CA ASN A 14 5.65 -13.49 -1.87
C ASN A 14 4.48 -12.87 -2.65
N ARG A 15 4.10 -11.65 -2.27
CA ARG A 15 2.98 -10.93 -2.89
C ARG A 15 3.23 -9.44 -2.96
N ARG A 16 2.54 -8.80 -3.90
CA ARG A 16 2.46 -7.36 -4.06
C ARG A 16 1.04 -6.92 -3.76
N VAL A 17 0.88 -5.98 -2.85
CA VAL A 17 -0.44 -5.43 -2.47
C VAL A 17 -0.57 -4.05 -3.09
N ALA A 18 -1.52 -3.88 -4.00
CA ALA A 18 -1.89 -2.57 -4.53
C ALA A 18 -2.97 -1.94 -3.63
N TYR A 19 -2.77 -0.67 -3.27
CA TYR A 19 -3.65 0.06 -2.37
C TYR A 19 -3.78 1.51 -2.79
N SER A 20 -4.85 2.17 -2.33
CA SER A 20 -4.96 3.62 -2.36
C SER A 20 -4.82 4.20 -0.96
N ILE A 21 -4.17 5.35 -0.88
CA ILE A 21 -4.10 6.15 0.33
C ILE A 21 -4.87 7.44 0.09
N GLU A 22 -5.72 7.78 1.05
CA GLU A 22 -6.29 9.12 1.20
C GLU A 22 -5.50 9.87 2.25
N TYR A 23 -5.03 11.07 1.89
CA TYR A 23 -4.27 11.92 2.80
C TYR A 23 -4.70 13.39 2.73
N ALA A 24 -4.40 14.10 3.79
CA ALA A 24 -4.47 15.55 3.86
C ALA A 24 -3.06 16.11 4.01
N ARG A 25 -2.77 17.21 3.31
CA ARG A 25 -1.51 17.93 3.44
C ARG A 25 -1.75 19.18 4.29
N ASN A 26 -1.02 19.33 5.39
CA ASN A 26 -1.10 20.44 6.31
C ASN A 26 0.23 21.19 6.32
N GLY A 27 0.47 22.01 5.28
CA GLY A 27 1.77 22.61 5.04
C GLY A 27 2.76 21.58 4.51
N GLU A 28 3.83 21.33 5.27
CA GLU A 28 4.87 20.35 4.91
C GLU A 28 4.57 18.94 5.41
N SER A 29 3.63 18.78 6.36
CA SER A 29 3.27 17.46 6.89
C SER A 29 2.12 16.82 6.11
N VAL A 30 2.18 15.50 5.99
CA VAL A 30 1.14 14.68 5.39
C VAL A 30 0.48 13.84 6.48
N GLU A 31 -0.85 13.87 6.52
CA GLU A 31 -1.64 13.04 7.43
C GLU A 31 -2.44 12.03 6.62
N ILE A 32 -2.16 10.74 6.83
CA ILE A 32 -2.87 9.64 6.19
C ILE A 32 -4.22 9.45 6.88
N LYS A 33 -5.31 9.67 6.13
CA LYS A 33 -6.69 9.58 6.62
C LYS A 33 -7.32 8.22 6.30
N GLY A 34 -6.99 7.65 5.15
CA GLY A 34 -7.59 6.41 4.65
C GLY A 34 -6.55 5.53 3.97
N LEU A 35 -6.72 4.22 4.13
CA LEU A 35 -5.93 3.21 3.45
C LEU A 35 -6.91 2.14 2.93
N THR A 36 -6.86 1.85 1.64
CA THR A 36 -7.74 0.86 1.02
C THR A 36 -6.95 -0.09 0.13
N PRO A 37 -6.69 -1.32 0.59
CA PRO A 37 -6.17 -2.40 -0.25
C PRO A 37 -7.18 -2.73 -1.36
N LYS A 38 -6.71 -2.81 -2.60
CA LYS A 38 -7.54 -3.07 -3.78
C LYS A 38 -7.27 -4.42 -4.39
N GLN A 39 -6.01 -4.81 -4.52
CA GLN A 39 -5.61 -6.04 -5.19
C GLN A 39 -4.37 -6.64 -4.54
N VAL A 40 -4.26 -7.97 -4.62
CA VAL A 40 -3.07 -8.73 -4.25
C VAL A 40 -2.60 -9.49 -5.47
N THR A 41 -1.35 -9.30 -5.85
CA THR A 41 -0.67 -10.08 -6.89
C THR A 41 0.32 -11.02 -6.22
N PHE A 42 0.10 -12.31 -6.32
CA PHE A 42 1.06 -13.32 -5.89
C PHE A 42 2.19 -13.40 -6.90
N VAL A 43 3.43 -13.40 -6.41
CA VAL A 43 4.64 -13.42 -7.22
C VAL A 43 5.43 -14.69 -6.97
N CYS A 44 6.11 -15.18 -8.00
CA CYS A 44 7.06 -16.28 -7.83
C CYS A 44 8.26 -15.78 -6.99
N PRO A 45 8.66 -16.50 -5.92
CA PRO A 45 9.76 -16.06 -5.04
C PRO A 45 11.08 -15.86 -5.78
N GLU A 46 11.37 -16.75 -6.74
CA GLU A 46 12.63 -16.79 -7.48
C GLU A 46 12.67 -15.78 -8.64
N SER A 47 11.69 -15.85 -9.54
CA SER A 47 11.67 -15.02 -10.76
C SER A 47 11.03 -13.65 -10.55
N LYS A 48 10.41 -13.42 -9.38
CA LYS A 48 9.55 -12.24 -9.08
C LYS A 48 8.43 -12.00 -10.09
N SER A 49 8.14 -13.00 -10.94
CA SER A 49 7.10 -12.90 -11.95
C SER A 49 5.70 -13.00 -11.33
N PRO A 50 4.74 -12.18 -11.79
CA PRO A 50 3.36 -12.26 -11.32
C PRO A 50 2.73 -13.59 -11.76
N GLN A 51 2.14 -14.32 -10.82
CA GLN A 51 1.49 -15.61 -11.06
C GLN A 51 -0.03 -15.46 -11.13
N ARG A 52 -0.59 -14.68 -10.20
CA ARG A 52 -2.04 -14.49 -10.07
C ARG A 52 -2.35 -13.18 -9.37
N THR A 53 -3.36 -12.47 -9.85
CA THR A 53 -3.90 -11.28 -9.19
C THR A 53 -5.33 -11.54 -8.73
N ILE A 54 -5.65 -11.13 -7.51
CA ILE A 54 -6.99 -11.19 -6.93
C ILE A 54 -7.40 -9.82 -6.39
N GLY A 55 -8.68 -9.47 -6.51
CA GLY A 55 -9.24 -8.27 -5.90
C GLY A 55 -9.55 -8.47 -4.42
N VAL A 56 -9.43 -7.39 -3.64
CA VAL A 56 -9.73 -7.35 -2.21
C VAL A 56 -11.07 -6.64 -1.99
N TRP A 57 -12.13 -7.45 -1.87
CA TRP A 57 -13.51 -6.95 -1.80
C TRP A 57 -14.15 -7.07 -0.43
N THR A 58 -13.61 -7.93 0.44
CA THR A 58 -14.17 -8.17 1.77
C THR A 58 -13.58 -7.21 2.79
N ASP A 59 -14.41 -6.74 3.73
CA ASP A 59 -13.98 -5.83 4.79
C ASP A 59 -12.86 -6.44 5.62
N LYS A 60 -13.00 -7.72 6.00
CA LYS A 60 -11.96 -8.44 6.74
C LYS A 60 -10.64 -8.53 5.98
N GLY A 61 -10.69 -8.73 4.66
CA GLY A 61 -9.49 -8.76 3.83
C GLY A 61 -8.79 -7.41 3.76
N ARG A 62 -9.57 -6.33 3.63
CA ARG A 62 -9.07 -4.95 3.65
C ARG A 62 -8.49 -4.58 5.00
N GLU A 63 -9.15 -4.94 6.09
CA GLU A 63 -8.69 -4.69 7.45
C GLU A 63 -7.36 -5.41 7.72
N LEU A 64 -7.29 -6.71 7.39
CA LEU A 64 -6.08 -7.50 7.56
C LEU A 64 -4.89 -6.91 6.81
N LEU A 65 -5.05 -6.63 5.51
CA LEU A 65 -3.96 -6.09 4.69
C LEU A 65 -3.59 -4.66 5.11
N SER A 66 -4.55 -3.86 5.54
CA SER A 66 -4.27 -2.52 6.07
C SER A 66 -3.47 -2.57 7.36
N HIS A 67 -3.80 -3.53 8.25
CA HIS A 67 -3.05 -3.75 9.47
C HIS A 67 -1.61 -4.17 9.15
N GLN A 68 -1.44 -5.17 8.27
CA GLN A 68 -0.12 -5.66 7.85
C GLN A 68 0.74 -4.56 7.20
N LEU A 69 0.14 -3.74 6.33
CA LEU A 69 0.85 -2.62 5.72
C LEU A 69 1.31 -1.60 6.77
N ARG A 70 0.46 -1.27 7.75
CA ARG A 70 0.81 -0.35 8.84
C ARG A 70 1.95 -0.90 9.70
N THR A 71 1.93 -2.19 10.00
CA THR A 71 2.97 -2.83 10.82
C THR A 71 4.28 -3.06 10.06
N SER A 72 4.26 -3.03 8.73
CA SER A 72 5.45 -3.25 7.90
C SER A 72 6.45 -2.08 7.87
N GLY A 73 6.04 -0.88 8.31
CA GLY A 73 6.85 0.34 8.19
C GLY A 73 6.76 1.03 6.83
N HIS A 74 6.31 0.34 5.78
CA HIS A 74 6.17 0.86 4.40
C HIS A 74 5.32 2.12 4.33
N LEU A 75 4.33 2.25 5.21
CA LEU A 75 3.46 3.43 5.23
C LEU A 75 4.19 4.71 5.66
N ALA A 76 5.17 4.59 6.57
CA ALA A 76 5.98 5.73 7.01
C ALA A 76 6.93 6.20 5.89
N GLU A 77 7.56 5.26 5.19
CA GLU A 77 8.40 5.56 4.02
C GLU A 77 7.61 6.28 2.93
N LEU A 78 6.39 5.81 2.65
CA LEU A 78 5.53 6.47 1.67
C LEU A 78 5.10 7.86 2.12
N GLN A 79 4.85 8.09 3.42
CA GLN A 79 4.55 9.41 3.93
C GLN A 79 5.70 10.39 3.68
N GLU A 80 6.94 9.99 3.97
CA GLU A 80 8.15 10.78 3.71
C GLU A 80 8.34 11.08 2.21
N GLN A 81 8.03 10.12 1.33
CA GLN A 81 8.04 10.31 -0.12
C GLN A 81 7.00 11.34 -0.60
N ILE A 82 5.81 11.36 0.00
CA ILE A 82 4.78 12.36 -0.34
C ILE A 82 5.19 13.74 0.18
N GLU A 83 5.73 13.81 1.40
CA GLU A 83 6.19 15.07 2.02
C GLU A 83 7.32 15.72 1.21
N SER A 84 8.30 14.91 0.77
CA SER A 84 9.41 15.32 -0.10
C SER A 84 9.00 15.62 -1.56
N GLY A 85 7.76 15.32 -1.95
CA GLY A 85 7.28 15.52 -3.32
C GLY A 85 7.85 14.53 -4.34
N LEU A 86 8.43 13.42 -3.87
CA LEU A 86 8.99 12.35 -4.70
C LEU A 86 7.95 11.32 -5.12
N ALA A 87 6.80 11.26 -4.44
CA ALA A 87 5.67 10.44 -4.85
C ALA A 87 4.87 11.13 -5.96
N VAL A 88 5.18 10.84 -7.23
CA VAL A 88 4.39 11.20 -8.43
C VAL A 88 4.17 9.97 -9.29
#